data_AF-A0AAW5N950-F1
#
_entry.id   AF-A0AAW5N950-F1
#
_cell.length_a   1.000
_cell.length_b   1.000
_cell.length_c   1.000
_cell.angle_alpha   90.00
_cell.angle_beta   90.00
_cell.angle_gamma   90.00
#
_symmetry.space_group_name_H-M   'P 1'
#
loop_
_entity.id
_entity.type
_entity.pdbx_description
1 polymer ?
#
loop_
_entity_poly.entity_id
_entity_poly.type
_entity_poly.pdbx_seq_one_letter_code
_entity_poly.pdbx_strand_id
1 'polypeptide(L)'
;MKNIIYILALTLLTACSSLSDTEVKSKVSYQLNGVKEFFHPRVISVEKVNESDDLVQYKWTAEYTWLIGIRGQRVKGSGFIMLYKNGDIADFHIDFGSTETIK
;
A
#
# COMPACT_ATOMS: atom_id res chain seq x y z
N MET A 1 -46.03 6.86 33.59
CA MET A 1 -45.43 7.73 32.55
C MET A 1 -43.93 7.47 32.55
N LYS A 2 -43.40 7.06 31.40
CA LYS A 2 -42.01 6.66 31.15
C LYS A 2 -41.10 7.90 31.16
N ASN A 3 -39.95 7.82 31.82
CA ASN A 3 -38.78 8.65 31.46
C ASN A 3 -37.53 7.78 31.60
N ILE A 4 -37.14 7.18 30.48
CA ILE A 4 -35.88 6.47 30.31
C ILE A 4 -34.88 7.53 29.83
N ILE A 5 -33.93 7.89 30.67
CA ILE A 5 -32.79 8.73 30.29
C ILE A 5 -31.80 7.80 29.58
N TYR A 6 -31.76 7.89 28.25
CA TYR A 6 -30.74 7.22 27.44
C TYR A 6 -29.45 8.02 27.55
N ILE A 7 -28.49 7.52 28.35
CA ILE A 7 -27.12 7.99 28.32
C ILE A 7 -26.48 7.42 27.05
N LEU A 8 -26.32 8.28 26.04
CA LEU A 8 -25.58 7.99 24.82
C LEU A 8 -24.08 7.97 25.17
N ALA A 9 -23.57 6.81 25.60
CA ALA A 9 -22.13 6.60 25.69
C ALA A 9 -21.56 6.57 24.28
N LEU A 10 -20.92 7.66 23.87
CA LEU A 10 -20.15 7.75 22.63
C LEU A 10 -18.95 6.81 22.79
N THR A 11 -19.10 5.56 22.40
CA THR A 11 -17.98 4.63 22.26
C THR A 11 -17.10 5.14 21.13
N LEU A 12 -16.01 5.83 21.46
CA LEU A 12 -14.85 5.91 20.58
C LEU A 12 -14.37 4.46 20.38
N LEU A 13 -14.87 3.83 19.33
CA LEU A 13 -14.28 2.63 18.79
C LEU A 13 -12.98 3.11 18.12
N THR A 14 -11.87 3.15 18.86
CA THR A 14 -10.55 3.04 18.24
C THR A 14 -10.53 1.68 17.57
N ALA A 15 -11.04 1.63 16.33
CA ALA A 15 -10.86 0.51 15.46
C ALA A 15 -9.34 0.34 15.34
N CYS A 16 -8.81 -0.69 16.02
CA CYS A 16 -7.51 -1.24 15.70
C CYS A 16 -7.66 -1.96 14.36
N SER A 17 -8.01 -1.22 13.31
CA SER A 17 -8.08 -1.74 11.95
C SER A 17 -6.68 -1.66 11.39
N SER A 18 -5.93 -2.75 11.51
CA SER A 18 -4.77 -2.95 10.65
C SER A 18 -5.25 -2.85 9.20
N LEU A 19 -4.60 -2.03 8.39
CA LEU A 19 -4.92 -1.90 6.97
C LEU A 19 -4.93 -3.27 6.31
N SER A 20 -5.99 -3.59 5.57
CA SER A 20 -6.10 -4.88 4.90
C SER A 20 -5.11 -4.99 3.75
N ASP A 21 -4.66 -6.20 3.43
CA ASP A 21 -3.79 -6.45 2.28
C ASP A 21 -4.35 -5.86 0.98
N THR A 22 -5.67 -5.94 0.79
CA THR A 22 -6.35 -5.38 -0.39
C THR A 22 -6.22 -3.86 -0.46
N GLU A 23 -6.37 -3.20 0.68
CA GLU A 23 -6.22 -1.74 0.79
C GLU A 23 -4.77 -1.32 0.50
N VAL A 24 -3.79 -1.98 1.12
CA VAL A 24 -2.37 -1.68 0.91
C VAL A 24 -1.98 -1.95 -0.55
N LYS A 25 -2.43 -3.06 -1.15
CA LYS A 25 -2.22 -3.36 -2.58
C LYS A 25 -2.83 -2.29 -3.49
N SER A 26 -3.99 -1.75 -3.14
CA SER A 26 -4.62 -0.65 -3.89
C SER A 26 -3.77 0.62 -3.84
N LYS A 27 -3.25 0.98 -2.67
CA LYS A 27 -2.35 2.14 -2.50
C LYS A 27 -1.04 1.98 -3.29
N VAL A 28 -0.43 0.79 -3.24
CA VAL A 28 0.76 0.47 -4.05
C VAL A 28 0.44 0.55 -5.54
N SER A 29 -0.69 -0.02 -5.98
CA SER A 29 -1.11 0.06 -7.38
C SER A 29 -1.32 1.49 -7.84
N TYR A 30 -1.91 2.34 -7.00
CA TYR A 30 -2.08 3.77 -7.27
C TYR A 30 -0.73 4.47 -7.49
N GLN A 31 0.24 4.23 -6.60
CA GLN A 31 1.59 4.82 -6.73
C GLN A 31 2.32 4.33 -7.98
N LEU A 32 2.29 3.02 -8.27
CA LEU A 32 2.92 2.45 -9.47
C LEU A 32 2.29 2.97 -10.77
N ASN A 33 0.97 3.17 -10.81
CA ASN A 33 0.29 3.79 -11.97
C ASN A 33 0.67 5.27 -12.16
N GLY A 34 1.16 5.93 -11.11
CA GLY A 34 1.68 7.31 -11.19
C GLY A 34 3.05 7.41 -11.84
N VAL A 35 3.78 6.29 -11.99
CA VAL A 35 5.10 6.25 -12.63
C VAL A 35 4.92 6.13 -14.15
N LYS A 36 5.37 7.15 -14.89
CA LYS A 36 5.12 7.27 -16.34
C LYS A 36 5.74 6.16 -17.18
N GLU A 37 6.84 5.59 -16.70
CA GLU A 37 7.60 4.54 -17.36
C GLU A 37 7.02 3.14 -17.10
N PHE A 38 6.03 3.01 -16.20
CA PHE A 38 5.46 1.74 -15.80
C PHE A 38 4.06 1.52 -16.40
N PHE A 39 3.83 0.31 -16.90
CA PHE A 39 2.58 -0.07 -17.55
C PHE A 39 2.03 -1.35 -16.96
N HIS A 40 0.69 -1.37 -16.79
CA HIS A 40 -0.08 -2.51 -16.29
C HIS A 40 0.46 -3.11 -14.97
N PRO A 41 0.69 -2.29 -13.92
CA PRO A 41 1.18 -2.82 -12.65
C PRO A 41 0.17 -3.79 -12.02
N ARG A 42 0.69 -4.93 -11.59
CA ARG A 42 -0.04 -5.96 -10.84
C ARG A 42 0.71 -6.22 -9.54
N VAL A 43 0.15 -5.78 -8.42
CA VAL A 43 0.74 -6.04 -7.10
C VAL A 43 0.46 -7.49 -6.71
N ILE A 44 1.52 -8.27 -6.53
CA ILE A 44 1.46 -9.70 -6.16
C ILE A 44 1.22 -9.81 -4.65
N SER A 45 2.06 -9.16 -3.86
CA SER A 45 2.07 -9.25 -2.41
C SER A 45 2.43 -7.93 -1.75
N VAL A 46 1.96 -7.80 -0.52
CA VAL A 46 2.33 -6.77 0.45
C VAL A 46 2.53 -7.48 1.77
N GLU A 47 3.58 -7.14 2.50
CA GLU A 47 3.92 -7.76 3.78
C GLU A 47 4.30 -6.64 4.75
N LYS A 48 3.67 -6.63 5.93
CA LYS A 48 4.03 -5.69 6.98
C LYS A 48 5.42 -6.05 7.52
N VAL A 49 6.37 -5.14 7.41
CA VAL A 49 7.76 -5.36 7.85
C VAL A 49 8.13 -4.58 9.09
N ASN A 50 7.45 -3.46 9.34
CA ASN A 50 7.66 -2.64 10.52
C ASN A 50 6.39 -1.88 10.90
N GLU A 51 6.24 -1.56 12.17
CA GLU A 51 5.15 -0.75 12.71
C GLU A 51 5.68 0.11 13.87
N SER A 52 5.34 1.38 13.84
CA SER A 52 5.64 2.39 14.85
C SER A 52 4.34 3.08 15.29
N ASP A 53 4.45 4.06 16.19
CA ASP A 53 3.28 4.68 16.81
C ASP A 53 2.30 5.29 15.79
N ASP A 54 2.80 5.90 14.72
CA ASP A 54 1.95 6.55 13.71
C ASP A 54 2.07 5.93 12.30
N LEU A 55 3.10 5.13 12.06
CA LEU A 55 3.45 4.62 10.72
C LEU A 55 3.54 3.10 10.69
N VAL A 56 3.03 2.53 9.60
CA VAL A 56 3.16 1.12 9.25
C VAL A 56 3.91 1.02 7.93
N GLN A 57 4.97 0.23 7.90
CA GLN A 57 5.77 -0.02 6.71
C GLN A 57 5.44 -1.39 6.13
N TYR A 58 5.17 -1.41 4.83
CA TYR A 58 4.95 -2.63 4.07
C TYR A 58 6.01 -2.77 2.98
N LYS A 59 6.55 -3.97 2.83
CA LYS A 59 7.29 -4.37 1.63
C LYS A 59 6.29 -4.84 0.59
N TRP A 60 6.41 -4.35 -0.64
CA TRP A 60 5.53 -4.75 -1.74
C TRP A 60 6.32 -5.45 -2.85
N THR A 61 5.65 -6.31 -3.60
CA THR A 61 6.17 -6.94 -4.81
C THR A 61 5.12 -6.84 -5.92
N ALA A 62 5.53 -6.40 -7.11
CA ALA A 62 4.65 -6.21 -8.24
C ALA A 62 5.30 -6.66 -9.55
N GLU A 63 4.46 -7.02 -10.52
CA GLU A 63 4.86 -7.17 -11.91
C GLU A 63 4.37 -5.97 -12.71
N TYR A 64 5.21 -5.44 -13.59
CA TYR A 64 4.84 -4.36 -14.50
C TYR A 64 5.73 -4.41 -15.75
N THR A 65 5.31 -3.70 -16.79
CA THR A 65 6.19 -3.42 -17.93
C THR A 65 6.91 -2.11 -17.67
N TRP A 66 8.24 -2.13 -17.65
CA TRP A 66 9.08 -0.95 -17.53
C TRP A 66 9.57 -0.54 -18.91
N LEU A 67 9.27 0.70 -19.32
CA LEU A 67 9.84 1.31 -20.51
C LEU A 67 11.25 1.85 -20.23
N ILE A 68 12.25 1.25 -20.87
CA ILE A 68 13.62 1.74 -20.89
C ILE A 68 13.88 2.26 -22.31
N GLY A 69 13.73 3.58 -22.47
CA GLY A 69 13.70 4.22 -23.79
C GLY A 69 12.43 3.80 -24.57
N ILE A 70 12.63 3.19 -25.75
CA ILE A 70 11.51 2.71 -26.59
C ILE A 70 11.18 1.22 -26.38
N ARG A 71 11.91 0.52 -25.50
CA ARG A 71 11.73 -0.91 -25.27
C ARG A 71 10.96 -1.14 -23.97
N GLY A 72 9.87 -1.90 -24.06
CA GLY A 72 9.15 -2.40 -22.89
C GLY A 72 9.74 -3.72 -22.43
N GLN A 73 10.03 -3.82 -21.14
CA GLN A 73 10.53 -5.02 -20.50
C GLN A 73 9.59 -5.40 -19.36
N ARG A 74 9.08 -6.64 -19.38
CA ARG A 74 8.33 -7.16 -18.24
C ARG A 74 9.31 -7.42 -17.11
N VAL A 75 9.00 -6.87 -15.94
CA VAL A 75 9.82 -6.99 -14.75
C VAL A 75 8.97 -7.36 -13.55
N LYS A 76 9.62 -8.00 -12.58
CA LYS A 76 9.15 -8.15 -11.21
C LYS A 76 9.99 -7.21 -10.35
N GLY A 77 9.33 -6.20 -9.77
CA GLY A 77 9.95 -5.19 -8.93
C GLY A 77 9.46 -5.30 -7.49
N SER A 78 10.24 -4.73 -6.57
CA SER A 78 9.87 -4.63 -5.16
C SER A 78 10.23 -3.26 -4.60
N GLY A 79 9.72 -2.97 -3.40
CA GLY A 79 10.00 -1.72 -2.72
C GLY A 79 9.24 -1.63 -1.41
N PHE A 80 9.10 -0.41 -0.89
CA PHE A 80 8.40 -0.14 0.36
C PHE A 80 7.32 0.92 0.18
N ILE A 81 6.27 0.80 0.99
CA ILE A 81 5.28 1.86 1.18
C ILE A 81 5.13 2.08 2.68
N MET A 82 5.17 3.35 3.10
CA MET A 82 4.88 3.74 4.48
C MET A 82 3.52 4.39 4.51
N LEU A 83 2.66 3.90 5.40
CA LEU A 83 1.30 4.37 5.56
C LEU A 83 1.11 4.88 6.99
N TYR A 84 0.42 6.00 7.13
CA TYR A 84 -0.13 6.37 8.44
C TYR A 84 -1.20 5.35 8.85
N LYS A 85 -1.47 5.22 10.15
CA LYS A 85 -2.51 4.29 10.66
C LYS A 85 -3.92 4.56 10.14
N ASN A 86 -4.17 5.75 9.59
CA ASN A 86 -5.42 6.10 8.92
C ASN A 86 -5.48 5.66 7.44
N GLY A 87 -4.42 5.06 6.89
CA GLY A 87 -4.33 4.60 5.50
C GLY A 87 -3.77 5.62 4.49
N ASP A 88 -3.37 6.81 4.95
CA ASP A 88 -2.73 7.80 4.09
C ASP A 88 -1.29 7.41 3.77
N ILE A 89 -0.84 7.74 2.57
CA ILE A 89 0.52 7.44 2.11
C ILE A 89 1.47 8.48 2.69
N ALA A 90 2.38 8.02 3.54
CA ALA A 90 3.44 8.85 4.10
C ALA A 90 4.65 8.90 3.16
N ASP A 91 5.01 7.74 2.58
CA ASP A 91 6.13 7.63 1.64
C ASP A 91 5.97 6.41 0.73
N PHE A 92 6.64 6.45 -0.42
CA PHE A 92 6.67 5.36 -1.39
C PHE A 92 8.05 5.25 -2.05
N HIS A 93 8.64 4.07 -1.95
CA HIS A 93 9.98 3.79 -2.46
C HIS A 93 9.99 2.56 -3.37
N ILE A 94 10.67 2.66 -4.51
CA ILE A 94 10.92 1.56 -5.45
C ILE A 94 12.38 1.14 -5.32
N ASP A 95 12.62 -0.15 -5.04
CA ASP A 95 13.97 -0.72 -5.01
C ASP A 95 14.34 -1.28 -6.39
N PHE A 96 14.98 -0.43 -7.20
CA PHE A 96 15.46 -0.81 -8.53
C PHE A 96 16.59 -1.86 -8.48
N GLY A 97 17.33 -2.00 -7.37
CA GLY A 97 18.37 -3.01 -7.22
C GLY A 97 17.81 -4.44 -7.12
N SER A 98 16.56 -4.57 -6.71
CA SER A 98 15.83 -5.85 -6.60
C SER A 98 15.03 -6.22 -7.85
N THR A 99 15.10 -5.41 -8.92
CA THR A 99 14.24 -5.60 -10.10
C THR A 99 14.76 -6.71 -11.00
N GLU A 100 13.91 -7.69 -11.26
CA GLU A 100 14.24 -8.85 -12.09
C GLU A 100 13.44 -8.81 -13.39
N THR A 101 14.09 -9.15 -14.51
CA THR A 101 13.39 -9.33 -15.79
C THR A 101 12.67 -10.66 -15.80
N ILE A 102 11.40 -10.65 -16.21
CA ILE A 102 10.58 -11.86 -16.34
C ILE A 102 10.21 -12.10 -17.81
N LYS A 103 10.15 -13.37 -18.20
CA LYS A 103 9.83 -13.80 -19.58
C LYS A 103 8.33 -13.87 -19.80
#